data_AF-A0AB39XA65-F1
#
_entry.id   AF-A0AB39XA65-F1
#
_cell.length_a   1.000
_cell.length_b   1.000
_cell.length_c   1.000
_cell.angle_alpha   90.00
_cell.angle_beta   90.00
_cell.angle_gamma   90.00
#
_symmetry.space_group_name_H-M   'P 1'
#
loop_
_entity.id
_entity.type
_entity.pdbx_description
1 polymer ?
#
loop_
_entity_poly.entity_id
_entity_poly.type
_entity_poly.pdbx_seq_one_letter_code
_entity_poly.pdbx_strand_id
1 'polypeptide(L)'
;MMNNDMFMADDAEQVMKEHREYAGLTARHLMTKLQILPGNQLTKIIGIGFERNNLEALESWVYFISNTLKIPFSKEHFEMLEVILQGILEAAERDYHIQLRMEVTRYAH
;
A
#
# COMPACT_ATOMS: atom_id res chain seq x y z
N MET A 1 2.38 -32.29 -28.21
CA MET A 1 1.41 -31.55 -27.37
C MET A 1 2.15 -30.78 -26.30
N MET A 2 2.91 -29.76 -26.70
CA MET A 2 3.55 -28.77 -25.83
C MET A 2 3.29 -27.46 -26.54
N ASN A 3 2.54 -26.54 -25.94
CA ASN A 3 2.50 -25.09 -26.26
C ASN A 3 1.36 -24.31 -25.58
N ASN A 4 0.41 -24.95 -24.90
CA ASN A 4 -0.66 -24.19 -24.22
C ASN A 4 -0.26 -23.72 -22.80
N ASP A 5 0.52 -24.50 -22.07
CA ASP A 5 0.89 -24.16 -20.68
C ASP A 5 1.98 -23.08 -20.60
N MET A 6 2.84 -22.99 -21.61
CA MET A 6 3.93 -22.01 -21.65
C MET A 6 3.43 -20.59 -21.95
N PHE A 7 2.44 -20.45 -22.85
CA PHE A 7 1.87 -19.15 -23.21
C PHE A 7 1.06 -18.53 -22.05
N MET A 8 0.40 -19.36 -21.23
CA MET A 8 -0.38 -18.93 -20.06
C MET A 8 0.50 -18.53 -18.86
N ALA A 9 1.72 -19.09 -18.75
CA ALA A 9 2.66 -18.73 -17.70
C ALA A 9 3.25 -17.33 -17.92
N ASP A 10 3.58 -17.00 -19.16
CA ASP A 10 4.12 -15.69 -19.55
C ASP A 10 3.09 -14.56 -19.31
N ASP A 11 1.82 -14.81 -19.61
CA ASP A 11 0.73 -13.86 -19.36
C ASP A 11 0.50 -13.64 -17.85
N ALA A 12 0.55 -14.70 -17.05
CA ALA A 12 0.39 -14.61 -15.60
C ALA A 12 1.57 -13.84 -14.95
N GLU A 13 2.80 -14.07 -15.42
CA GLU A 13 3.98 -13.37 -14.93
C GLU A 13 3.93 -11.87 -15.27
N GLN A 14 3.51 -11.53 -16.49
CA GLN A 14 3.33 -10.14 -16.92
C GLN A 14 2.26 -9.42 -16.09
N VAL A 15 1.11 -10.04 -15.83
CA VAL A 15 0.06 -9.47 -14.98
C VAL A 15 0.55 -9.27 -13.54
N MET A 16 1.28 -10.24 -12.98
CA MET A 16 1.86 -10.09 -11.64
C MET A 16 2.85 -8.93 -11.57
N LYS A 17 3.65 -8.73 -12.62
CA LYS A 17 4.58 -7.60 -12.71
C LYS A 17 3.83 -6.27 -12.73
N GLU A 18 2.79 -6.14 -13.56
CA GLU A 18 1.97 -4.93 -13.64
C GLU A 18 1.29 -4.60 -12.30
N HIS A 19 0.75 -5.61 -11.62
CA HIS A 19 0.15 -5.43 -10.29
C HIS A 19 1.17 -4.95 -9.25
N ARG A 20 2.40 -5.48 -9.28
CA ARG A 20 3.48 -5.03 -8.39
C ARG A 20 3.91 -3.60 -8.70
N GLU A 21 4.04 -3.25 -9.97
CA GLU A 21 4.39 -1.89 -10.40
C GLU A 21 3.31 -0.88 -9.96
N TYR A 22 2.03 -1.22 -10.13
CA TYR A 22 0.92 -0.42 -9.64
C TYR A 22 0.93 -0.28 -8.12
N ALA A 23 1.14 -1.37 -7.38
CA ALA A 23 1.20 -1.33 -5.91
C ALA A 23 2.34 -0.40 -5.44
N GLY A 24 3.51 -0.50 -6.09
CA GLY A 24 4.65 0.40 -5.89
C GLY A 24 4.30 1.88 -6.08
N LEU A 25 3.69 2.22 -7.21
CA LEU A 25 3.29 3.60 -7.51
C LEU A 25 2.25 4.12 -6.51
N THR A 26 1.25 3.30 -6.20
CA THR A 26 0.17 3.64 -5.27
C THR A 26 0.71 3.86 -3.86
N ALA A 27 1.59 3.00 -3.37
CA ALA A 27 2.24 3.15 -2.07
C ALA A 27 3.04 4.45 -1.96
N ARG A 28 3.81 4.81 -2.99
CA ARG A 28 4.53 6.10 -3.02
C ARG A 28 3.59 7.28 -2.96
N HIS A 29 2.50 7.26 -3.72
CA HIS A 29 1.49 8.31 -3.68
C HIS A 29 0.80 8.40 -2.31
N LEU A 30 0.49 7.27 -1.68
CA LEU A 30 -0.10 7.23 -0.33
C LEU A 30 0.87 7.77 0.73
N MET A 31 2.15 7.40 0.69
CA MET A 31 3.20 7.96 1.56
C MET A 31 3.17 9.49 1.53
N THR A 32 3.17 10.06 0.32
CA THR A 32 3.17 11.52 0.14
C THR A 32 1.85 12.14 0.57
N LYS A 33 0.71 11.60 0.12
CA LYS A 33 -0.60 12.22 0.34
C LYS A 33 -1.03 12.18 1.80
N LEU A 34 -0.76 11.08 2.48
CA LEU A 34 -1.04 10.92 3.91
C LEU A 34 0.10 11.39 4.81
N GLN A 35 1.15 11.98 4.22
CA GLN A 35 2.33 12.52 4.92
C GLN A 35 2.97 11.52 5.88
N ILE A 36 3.03 10.26 5.47
CA ILE A 36 3.58 9.16 6.28
C ILE A 36 5.08 9.37 6.42
N LEU A 37 5.56 9.36 7.66
CA LEU A 37 6.97 9.52 7.98
C LEU A 37 7.78 8.33 7.44
N PRO A 38 8.99 8.57 6.92
CA PRO A 38 9.92 7.49 6.62
C PRO A 38 10.31 6.75 7.91
N GLY A 39 10.65 5.47 7.79
CA GLY A 39 10.99 4.63 8.94
C GLY A 39 10.38 3.24 8.80
N ASN A 40 10.16 2.56 9.92
CA ASN A 40 9.62 1.20 9.96
C ASN A 40 8.52 1.00 11.02
N GLN A 41 7.96 2.07 11.58
CA GLN A 41 6.93 1.94 12.61
C GLN A 41 5.62 1.36 12.06
N LEU A 42 5.29 1.68 10.80
CA LEU A 42 4.07 1.21 10.14
C LEU A 42 4.12 -0.28 9.79
N THR A 43 5.32 -0.86 9.67
CA THR A 43 5.49 -2.29 9.33
C THR A 43 4.86 -3.21 10.36
N LYS A 44 4.85 -2.82 11.64
CA LYS A 44 4.24 -3.60 12.73
C LYS A 44 2.70 -3.54 12.74
N ILE A 45 2.12 -2.64 11.96
CA ILE A 45 0.69 -2.36 11.95
C ILE A 45 0.04 -2.96 10.69
N ILE A 46 0.65 -2.75 9.52
CA ILE A 46 0.09 -3.20 8.23
C ILE A 46 0.95 -4.21 7.49
N GLY A 47 2.19 -4.44 7.95
CA GLY A 47 3.11 -5.34 7.27
C GLY A 47 2.68 -6.79 7.39
N ILE A 48 3.05 -7.58 6.39
CA ILE A 48 2.76 -9.01 6.29
C ILE A 48 3.98 -9.90 6.61
N GLY A 49 5.10 -9.30 7.03
CA GLY A 49 6.15 -9.98 7.80
C GLY A 49 7.55 -9.98 7.17
N PHE A 50 7.74 -9.34 6.03
CA PHE A 50 9.04 -9.31 5.31
C PHE A 50 9.56 -7.90 5.00
N GLU A 51 8.78 -6.87 5.33
CA GLU A 51 9.02 -5.49 4.93
C GLU A 51 10.01 -4.79 5.86
N ARG A 52 10.94 -4.04 5.27
CA ARG A 52 12.04 -3.38 5.98
C ARG A 52 11.72 -1.96 6.39
N ASN A 53 10.76 -1.33 5.71
CA ASN A 53 10.39 0.06 5.91
C ASN A 53 8.90 0.30 5.58
N ASN A 54 8.40 1.47 5.95
CA ASN A 54 7.01 1.86 5.77
C ASN A 54 6.55 1.84 4.30
N LEU A 55 7.45 2.15 3.35
CA LEU A 55 7.12 2.09 1.93
C LEU A 55 6.89 0.63 1.49
N GLU A 56 7.81 -0.29 1.80
CA GLU A 56 7.64 -1.72 1.48
C GLU A 56 6.38 -2.31 2.13
N ALA A 57 6.05 -1.89 3.36
CA ALA A 57 4.82 -2.30 4.04
C ALA A 57 3.57 -1.78 3.32
N LEU A 58 3.60 -0.55 2.80
CA LEU A 58 2.50 0.00 2.01
C LEU A 58 2.35 -0.70 0.65
N GLU A 59 3.46 -1.01 -0.03
CA GLU A 59 3.42 -1.76 -1.28
C GLU A 59 2.76 -3.13 -1.08
N SER A 60 3.20 -3.85 -0.05
CA SER A 60 2.67 -5.16 0.31
C SER A 60 1.21 -5.08 0.75
N TRP A 61 0.86 -4.05 1.53
CA TRP A 61 -0.52 -3.79 1.96
C TRP A 61 -1.45 -3.47 0.79
N VAL A 62 -1.06 -2.58 -0.14
CA VAL A 62 -1.86 -2.28 -1.35
C VAL A 62 -2.09 -3.55 -2.15
N TYR A 63 -1.03 -4.32 -2.40
CA TYR A 63 -1.14 -5.57 -3.14
C TYR A 63 -2.08 -6.56 -2.43
N PHE A 64 -1.94 -6.71 -1.11
CA PHE A 64 -2.73 -7.64 -0.32
C PHE A 64 -4.21 -7.24 -0.25
N ILE A 65 -4.50 -5.97 0.05
CA ILE A 65 -5.88 -5.46 0.14
C ILE A 65 -6.57 -5.51 -1.21
N SER A 66 -5.90 -5.12 -2.29
CA SER A 66 -6.49 -5.18 -3.63
C SER A 66 -6.86 -6.60 -4.03
N ASN A 67 -6.00 -7.57 -3.74
CA ASN A 67 -6.28 -8.99 -4.02
C ASN A 67 -7.39 -9.57 -3.11
N THR A 68 -7.41 -9.17 -1.85
CA THR A 68 -8.37 -9.65 -0.83
C THR A 68 -9.77 -9.11 -1.11
N LEU A 69 -9.88 -7.82 -1.39
CA LEU A 69 -11.15 -7.13 -1.64
C LEU A 69 -11.55 -7.13 -3.13
N LYS A 70 -10.77 -7.77 -4.00
CA LYS A 70 -10.97 -7.80 -5.46
C LYS A 70 -11.06 -6.39 -6.07
N ILE A 71 -10.26 -5.47 -5.55
CA ILE A 71 -10.14 -4.12 -6.08
C ILE A 71 -9.21 -4.18 -7.31
N PRO A 72 -9.66 -3.71 -8.48
CA PRO A 72 -8.80 -3.60 -9.66
C PRO A 72 -7.57 -2.74 -9.38
N PHE A 73 -6.41 -3.14 -9.91
CA PHE A 73 -5.17 -2.37 -9.87
C PHE A 73 -5.24 -1.18 -10.84
N SER A 74 -6.12 -0.22 -10.54
CA SER A 74 -6.40 0.96 -11.35
C SER A 74 -6.49 2.23 -10.51
N LYS A 75 -6.17 3.38 -11.10
CA LYS A 75 -6.16 4.68 -10.39
C LYS A 75 -7.50 5.09 -9.77
N GLU A 76 -8.60 4.51 -10.24
CA GLU A 76 -9.98 4.85 -9.82
C GLU A 76 -10.24 4.49 -8.37
N HIS A 77 -9.51 3.51 -7.83
CA HIS A 77 -9.68 3.03 -6.46
C HIS A 77 -8.71 3.65 -5.47
N PHE A 78 -7.88 4.60 -5.92
CA PHE A 78 -6.88 5.24 -5.08
C PHE A 78 -7.49 5.94 -3.86
N GLU A 79 -8.57 6.70 -4.04
CA GLU A 79 -9.24 7.43 -2.96
C GLU A 79 -9.82 6.47 -1.90
N MET A 80 -10.31 5.31 -2.32
CA MET A 80 -10.78 4.28 -1.39
C MET A 80 -9.63 3.74 -0.53
N LEU A 81 -8.50 3.40 -1.16
CA LEU A 81 -7.31 2.92 -0.44
C LEU A 81 -6.77 3.97 0.52
N GLU A 82 -6.80 5.25 0.12
CA GLU A 82 -6.42 6.38 0.97
C GLU A 82 -7.31 6.48 2.21
N VAL A 83 -8.64 6.43 2.06
CA VAL A 83 -9.58 6.52 3.19
C VAL A 83 -9.38 5.36 4.17
N ILE A 84 -9.20 4.14 3.66
CA ILE A 84 -8.94 2.96 4.51
C ILE A 84 -7.64 3.16 5.28
N LEU A 85 -6.57 3.52 4.59
CA LEU A 85 -5.25 3.70 5.21
C LEU A 85 -5.25 4.84 6.21
N GLN A 86 -5.94 5.95 5.93
CA GLN A 86 -6.09 7.06 6.87
C GLN A 86 -6.74 6.59 8.19
N GLY A 87 -7.81 5.80 8.12
CA GLY A 87 -8.45 5.25 9.31
C GLY A 87 -7.52 4.34 10.13
N ILE A 88 -6.69 3.54 9.44
CA ILE A 88 -5.67 2.70 10.09
C ILE A 88 -4.62 3.56 10.80
N LEU A 89 -4.10 4.60 10.13
CA LEU A 89 -3.09 5.50 10.71
C LEU A 89 -3.65 6.22 11.94
N GLU A 90 -4.85 6.78 11.85
CA GLU A 90 -5.50 7.46 12.97
C GLU A 90 -5.74 6.53 14.15
N ALA A 91 -6.17 5.29 13.90
CA ALA A 91 -6.33 4.29 14.95
C ALA A 91 -4.98 3.93 15.58
N ALA A 92 -3.95 3.69 14.77
CA ALA A 92 -2.65 3.29 15.26
C ALA A 92 -1.96 4.41 16.07
N GLU A 93 -2.00 5.66 15.59
CA GLU A 93 -1.42 6.79 16.32
C GLU A 93 -2.09 6.98 17.68
N ARG A 94 -3.42 6.83 17.73
CA ARG A 94 -4.20 6.92 18.98
C ARG A 94 -3.91 5.76 19.93
N ASP A 95 -3.96 4.52 19.44
CA ASP A 95 -3.96 3.33 20.29
C ASP A 95 -2.55 2.93 20.74
N TYR A 96 -1.52 3.26 19.95
CA TYR A 96 -0.12 2.97 20.27
C TYR A 96 0.68 4.19 20.73
N HIS A 97 0.07 5.39 20.76
CA HIS A 97 0.74 6.64 21.13
C HIS A 97 2.04 6.89 20.34
N ILE A 98 2.02 6.59 19.04
CA ILE A 98 3.12 6.82 18.11
C ILE A 98 2.74 7.90 17.11
N GLN A 99 3.75 8.55 16.51
CA GLN A 99 3.56 9.47 15.41
C GLN A 99 3.94 8.77 14.11
N LEU A 100 2.97 8.59 13.20
CA LEU A 100 3.19 7.98 11.88
C LEU A 100 3.18 9.01 10.76
N ARG A 101 2.59 10.18 11.00
CA ARG A 101 2.43 11.26 10.01
C ARG A 101 3.11 12.55 10.47
N MET A 102 3.43 13.42 9.51
CA MET A 102 3.84 14.79 9.84
C MET A 102 2.69 15.51 10.55
N GLU A 103 3.00 16.26 11.62
CA GLU A 103 2.01 17.15 12.22
C GLU A 103 1.65 18.24 11.22
N VAL A 104 0.39 18.30 10.81
CA VAL A 104 -0.12 19.47 10.10
C VAL A 104 -0.27 20.57 11.14
N THR A 105 0.72 21.46 11.24
CA THR A 105 0.59 22.70 11.99
C THR A 105 -0.55 23.49 11.36
N ARG A 106 -1.76 23.37 11.91
CA ARG A 106 -2.88 24.24 11.54
C ARG A 106 -2.51 25.63 12.04
N TYR A 107 -1.96 26.47 11.16
CA TYR A 107 -1.97 27.90 11.40
C TYR A 107 -3.44 28.30 11.51
N ALA A 108 -3.88 28.60 12.74
CA ALA A 108 -5.17 29.21 12.97
C ALA A 108 -5.13 30.60 12.30
N HIS A 109 -5.90 30.75 11.23
CA HIS A 109 -6.26 32.04 10.64
C HIS A 109 -7.69 32.36 11.04
#